data_AF-A0A7S0J8B0-F1
#
_entry.id   AF-A0A7S0J8B0-F1
#
_cell.length_a   1.000
_cell.length_b   1.000
_cell.length_c   1.000
_cell.angle_alpha   90.00
_cell.angle_beta   90.00
_cell.angle_gamma   90.00
#
_symmetry.space_group_name_H-M   'P 1'
#
loop_
_entity.id
_entity.type
_entity.pdbx_description
1 polymer ?
#
loop_
_entity_poly.entity_id
_entity_poly.type
_entity_poly.pdbx_seq_one_letter_code
_entity_poly.pdbx_strand_id
1 'polypeptide(L)'
;MVVFCFCTAALRTRKMTLAHCSLARRQRIVLLVTAMGQGAIATRRVSVSGQSAGGSMAIQHLVAFSASVDGAAIVGGSPYGCGWESRRFNKCAYGGVNIKEVDEYLWQRFAWGQIDDPKNLTDTPVVLFSGSNDWVVYLAVMRETARQLRHFIRPERLEVVFNTSAGHVWSIDHGSCWCGKCGLGGSTECCDVNNCGYDLSGDLLRRTYGAALRPRARARRRLYWVNQWGYLNEVLRRRSDSSTAEIHTAVLQSAETQPRYSRDAAEIHTAV
;
A
#
# COMPACT_ATOMS: atom_id res chain seq x y z
N MET A 1 -8.20 -2.82 -11.60
CA MET A 1 -8.15 -3.36 -10.21
C MET A 1 -7.05 -2.63 -9.49
N VAL A 2 -7.40 -1.76 -8.54
CA VAL A 2 -6.41 -1.10 -7.66
C VAL A 2 -6.32 -1.91 -6.39
N VAL A 3 -5.14 -2.33 -5.93
CA VAL A 3 -4.95 -3.06 -4.66
C VAL A 3 -4.29 -2.13 -3.65
N PHE A 4 -4.88 -1.93 -2.45
CA PHE A 4 -4.28 -1.16 -1.35
C PHE A 4 -3.97 -2.08 -0.17
N CYS A 5 -2.73 -2.16 0.31
CA CYS A 5 -2.42 -2.91 1.52
C CYS A 5 -2.05 -1.94 2.67
N PHE A 6 -2.67 -2.12 3.84
CA PHE A 6 -2.35 -1.40 5.08
C PHE A 6 -2.06 -2.43 6.17
N CYS A 7 -0.96 -2.26 6.89
CA CYS A 7 -0.62 -3.10 8.05
C CYS A 7 -0.25 -2.18 9.21
N THR A 8 -1.15 -2.01 10.17
CA THR A 8 -0.87 -1.24 11.40
C THR A 8 -0.13 -2.14 12.39
N ALA A 9 1.16 -1.86 12.64
CA ALA A 9 1.92 -2.52 13.70
C ALA A 9 1.69 -1.79 15.04
N ALA A 10 1.09 -2.48 16.02
CA ALA A 10 1.04 -1.99 17.40
C ALA A 10 2.30 -2.45 18.16
N LEU A 11 3.18 -1.50 18.50
CA LEU A 11 4.33 -1.75 19.38
C LEU A 11 3.85 -1.92 20.84
N ARG A 12 4.06 -3.09 21.44
CA ARG A 12 3.90 -3.30 22.90
C ARG A 12 5.21 -3.01 23.63
N THR A 13 5.18 -2.10 24.58
CA THR A 13 6.23 -1.91 25.60
C THR A 13 6.11 -2.96 26.72
N ARG A 14 7.25 -3.23 27.37
CA ARG A 14 7.54 -4.33 28.30
C ARG A 14 6.69 -4.33 29.59
N LYS A 15 6.15 -5.49 29.96
CA LYS A 15 6.39 -6.25 31.23
C LYS A 15 5.44 -7.46 31.33
N MET A 16 5.98 -8.61 31.77
CA MET A 16 5.24 -9.84 32.03
C MET A 16 4.38 -9.71 33.30
N THR A 17 3.11 -10.06 33.20
CA THR A 17 2.38 -10.81 34.24
C THR A 17 1.21 -11.53 33.56
N LEU A 18 1.06 -12.82 33.87
CA LEU A 18 -0.06 -13.64 33.40
C LEU A 18 -1.38 -13.06 33.92
N ALA A 19 -2.21 -12.56 33.01
CA ALA A 19 -3.64 -12.38 33.24
C ALA A 19 -4.36 -12.67 31.92
N HIS A 20 -5.22 -13.69 31.94
CA HIS A 20 -6.23 -13.89 30.92
C HIS A 20 -7.04 -12.60 30.78
N CYS A 21 -6.98 -11.95 29.61
CA CYS A 21 -7.88 -10.86 29.27
C CYS A 21 -8.31 -10.99 27.81
N SER A 22 -9.46 -11.61 27.66
CA SER A 22 -10.35 -11.69 26.51
C SER A 22 -10.82 -10.28 26.11
N LEU A 23 -10.08 -9.60 25.26
CA LEU A 23 -10.57 -8.46 24.45
C LEU A 23 -9.68 -8.27 23.22
N ALA A 24 -9.84 -9.17 22.24
CA ALA A 24 -9.22 -9.02 20.92
C ALA A 24 -9.97 -7.93 20.12
N ARG A 25 -9.43 -6.70 20.10
CA ARG A 25 -9.85 -5.70 19.10
C ARG A 25 -9.37 -6.18 17.72
N ARG A 26 -10.33 -6.41 16.82
CA ARG A 26 -10.13 -6.82 15.42
C ARG A 26 -9.14 -5.89 14.72
N GLN A 27 -8.02 -6.40 14.23
CA GLN A 27 -7.17 -5.68 13.29
C GLN A 27 -7.79 -5.79 11.90
N ARG A 28 -8.07 -4.65 11.27
CA ARG A 28 -8.70 -4.58 9.95
C ARG A 28 -7.63 -4.26 8.91
N ILE A 29 -7.27 -5.24 8.08
CA ILE A 29 -6.57 -4.98 6.81
C ILE A 29 -7.66 -4.59 5.82
N VAL A 30 -7.61 -3.40 5.25
CA VAL A 30 -8.55 -2.97 4.20
C VAL A 30 -7.84 -3.08 2.87
N LEU A 31 -8.12 -4.18 2.15
CA LEU A 31 -7.75 -4.29 0.74
C LEU A 31 -8.87 -3.62 -0.07
N LEU A 32 -8.59 -2.48 -0.70
CA LEU A 32 -9.49 -1.95 -1.73
C LEU A 32 -9.23 -2.72 -3.02
N VAL A 33 -10.29 -3.16 -3.68
CA VAL A 33 -10.27 -3.68 -5.06
C VAL A 33 -11.38 -2.95 -5.81
N THR A 34 -11.06 -2.22 -6.87
CA THR A 34 -12.06 -1.67 -7.80
C THR A 34 -12.39 -2.73 -8.86
N ALA A 35 -13.61 -3.27 -8.81
CA ALA A 35 -14.17 -4.11 -9.85
C ALA A 35 -15.05 -3.26 -10.78
N MET A 36 -14.64 -3.08 -12.03
CA MET A 36 -15.53 -2.57 -13.08
C MET A 36 -16.57 -3.65 -13.41
N GLY A 37 -17.82 -3.23 -13.65
CA GLY A 37 -18.96 -4.12 -13.88
C GLY A 37 -18.74 -5.11 -15.03
N GLN A 38 -19.43 -6.24 -14.96
CA GLN A 38 -19.46 -7.25 -16.01
C GLN A 38 -20.11 -6.67 -17.27
N GLY A 39 -19.28 -6.14 -18.18
CA GLY A 39 -19.72 -5.63 -19.48
C GLY A 39 -18.49 -5.29 -20.32
N ALA A 40 -18.21 -6.13 -21.32
CA ALA A 40 -17.06 -6.09 -22.24
C ALA A 40 -15.67 -6.15 -21.56
N ILE A 41 -14.83 -7.11 -21.98
CA ILE A 41 -13.41 -7.18 -21.58
C ILE A 41 -12.68 -6.05 -22.30
N ALA A 42 -12.83 -4.83 -21.79
CA ALA A 42 -11.81 -3.80 -21.95
C ALA A 42 -10.53 -4.34 -21.32
N THR A 43 -9.38 -4.11 -21.97
CA THR A 43 -8.06 -4.49 -21.44
C THR A 43 -7.99 -4.12 -19.95
N ARG A 44 -7.92 -5.15 -19.10
CA ARG A 44 -8.07 -4.97 -17.65
C ARG A 44 -6.82 -4.24 -17.15
N ARG A 45 -6.92 -2.92 -16.98
CA ARG A 45 -5.83 -2.15 -16.37
C ARG A 45 -5.80 -2.34 -14.85
N VAL A 46 -4.62 -2.54 -14.29
CA VAL A 46 -4.36 -2.88 -12.88
C VAL A 46 -3.29 -1.94 -12.33
N SER A 47 -3.53 -1.39 -11.15
CA SER A 47 -2.48 -0.70 -10.40
C SER A 47 -2.40 -1.25 -8.99
N VAL A 48 -1.26 -1.07 -8.33
CA VAL A 48 -1.04 -1.56 -6.97
C VAL A 48 -0.47 -0.47 -6.11
N SER A 49 -0.96 -0.34 -4.89
CA SER A 49 -0.40 0.62 -3.95
C SER A 49 -0.49 0.16 -2.52
N GLY A 50 0.21 0.84 -1.63
CA GLY A 50 0.11 0.53 -0.22
C GLY A 50 1.00 1.39 0.63
N GLN A 51 0.74 1.33 1.93
CA GLN A 51 1.47 2.06 2.94
C GLN A 51 2.09 1.12 3.97
N SER A 52 3.26 1.48 4.50
CA SER A 52 3.99 0.67 5.47
C SER A 52 4.38 -0.69 4.87
N ALA A 53 4.15 -1.79 5.60
CA ALA A 53 4.30 -3.14 5.08
C ALA A 53 3.49 -3.37 3.79
N GLY A 54 2.38 -2.66 3.59
CA GLY A 54 1.64 -2.68 2.35
C GLY A 54 2.31 -1.94 1.20
N GLY A 55 3.13 -0.92 1.48
CA GLY A 55 4.03 -0.31 0.49
C GLY A 55 5.14 -1.27 0.08
N SER A 56 5.74 -1.98 1.06
CA SER A 56 6.68 -3.08 0.78
C SER A 56 6.02 -4.25 0.02
N MET A 57 4.72 -4.48 0.20
CA MET A 57 4.00 -5.46 -0.63
C MET A 57 3.68 -4.91 -2.02
N ALA A 58 3.36 -3.63 -2.15
CA ALA A 58 3.11 -3.00 -3.43
C ALA A 58 4.32 -3.09 -4.37
N ILE A 59 5.53 -2.85 -3.86
CA ILE A 59 6.75 -3.03 -4.66
C ILE A 59 7.02 -4.51 -5.00
N GLN A 60 6.74 -5.43 -4.08
CA GLN A 60 6.85 -6.87 -4.37
C GLN A 60 5.89 -7.29 -5.49
N HIS A 61 4.65 -6.80 -5.47
CA HIS A 61 3.66 -7.09 -6.50
C HIS A 61 4.02 -6.43 -7.84
N LEU A 62 4.46 -5.17 -7.80
CA LEU A 62 4.94 -4.44 -8.98
C LEU A 62 6.07 -5.21 -9.68
N VAL A 63 7.08 -5.66 -8.94
CA VAL A 63 8.24 -6.36 -9.52
C VAL A 63 7.86 -7.77 -9.97
N ALA A 64 7.12 -8.51 -9.14
CA ALA A 64 6.79 -9.90 -9.46
C ALA A 64 5.82 -10.06 -10.64
N PHE A 65 4.90 -9.11 -10.82
CA PHE A 65 3.84 -9.15 -11.82
C PHE A 65 3.90 -7.94 -12.78
N SER A 66 5.11 -7.46 -13.06
CA SER A 66 5.36 -6.23 -13.85
C SER A 66 4.73 -6.27 -15.24
N ALA A 67 4.50 -7.45 -15.84
CA ALA A 67 3.83 -7.57 -17.13
C ALA A 67 2.32 -7.25 -17.06
N SER A 68 1.73 -7.29 -15.87
CA SER A 68 0.29 -7.10 -15.65
C SER A 68 -0.07 -5.87 -14.81
N VAL A 69 0.93 -5.14 -14.31
CA VAL A 69 0.75 -3.94 -13.47
C VAL A 69 1.02 -2.69 -14.29
N ASP A 70 0.00 -1.87 -14.49
CA ASP A 70 0.07 -0.62 -15.25
C ASP A 70 0.58 0.58 -14.43
N GLY A 71 0.72 0.45 -13.11
CA GLY A 71 1.25 1.52 -12.26
C GLY A 71 1.23 1.19 -10.78
N ALA A 72 2.04 1.91 -9.99
CA ALA A 72 2.10 1.68 -8.55
C ALA A 72 2.34 2.91 -7.68
N ALA A 73 1.89 2.87 -6.42
CA ALA A 73 2.34 3.82 -5.39
C ALA A 73 2.87 3.11 -4.15
N ILE A 74 4.05 3.53 -3.71
CA ILE A 74 4.76 2.94 -2.57
C ILE A 74 4.95 4.04 -1.52
N VAL A 75 4.33 3.85 -0.37
CA VAL A 75 4.25 4.86 0.70
C VAL A 75 4.89 4.32 1.96
N GLY A 76 5.97 4.94 2.43
CA GLY A 76 6.68 4.46 3.63
C GLY A 76 6.97 2.94 3.61
N GLY A 77 7.39 2.43 2.45
CA GLY A 77 7.76 1.02 2.24
C GLY A 77 9.27 0.81 2.21
N SER A 78 9.71 -0.30 1.62
CA SER A 78 11.12 -0.68 1.53
C SER A 78 11.49 -1.17 0.13
N PRO A 79 12.78 -1.19 -0.25
CA PRO A 79 13.24 -1.78 -1.51
C PRO A 79 12.76 -3.22 -1.69
N TYR A 80 12.56 -3.64 -2.95
CA TYR A 80 12.34 -5.04 -3.30
C TYR A 80 13.54 -5.86 -2.83
N GLY A 81 13.32 -7.01 -2.20
CA GLY A 81 14.39 -7.85 -1.65
C GLY A 81 14.93 -7.40 -0.28
N CYS A 82 14.47 -6.28 0.29
CA CYS A 82 14.96 -5.81 1.60
C CYS A 82 14.82 -6.86 2.72
N GLY A 83 13.74 -7.65 2.69
CA GLY A 83 13.51 -8.75 3.64
C GLY A 83 14.51 -9.91 3.54
N TRP A 84 15.28 -9.99 2.45
CA TRP A 84 16.32 -11.00 2.25
C TRP A 84 17.66 -10.60 2.88
N GLU A 85 17.91 -9.30 3.07
CA GLU A 85 19.18 -8.83 3.61
C GLU A 85 19.41 -9.27 5.06
N SER A 86 20.70 -9.35 5.41
CA SER A 86 21.12 -9.41 6.80
C SER A 86 20.58 -8.20 7.59
N ARG A 87 20.16 -8.44 8.84
CA ARG A 87 19.59 -7.40 9.73
C ARG A 87 18.38 -6.66 9.14
N ARG A 88 17.58 -7.32 8.29
CA ARG A 88 16.36 -6.80 7.63
C ARG A 88 15.48 -5.90 8.48
N PHE A 89 15.22 -6.26 9.75
CA PHE A 89 14.35 -5.46 10.62
C PHE A 89 14.86 -4.02 10.82
N ASN A 90 16.18 -3.85 10.95
CA ASN A 90 16.76 -2.52 11.13
C ASN A 90 16.84 -1.78 9.79
N LYS A 91 17.32 -2.46 8.75
CA LYS A 91 17.58 -1.81 7.46
C LYS A 91 16.30 -1.39 6.73
N CYS A 92 15.27 -2.23 6.75
CA CYS A 92 14.01 -1.97 6.05
C CYS A 92 13.11 -0.93 6.74
N ALA A 93 13.46 -0.49 7.95
CA ALA A 93 12.72 0.53 8.70
C ALA A 93 13.54 1.80 8.93
N TYR A 94 14.86 1.69 9.14
CA TYR A 94 15.72 2.82 9.50
C TYR A 94 16.72 3.24 8.40
N GLY A 95 16.89 2.42 7.36
CA GLY A 95 17.81 2.64 6.25
C GLY A 95 19.12 1.84 6.39
N GLY A 96 19.98 1.96 5.39
CA GLY A 96 21.22 1.17 5.27
C GLY A 96 21.04 -0.10 4.45
N VAL A 97 20.02 -0.16 3.60
CA VAL A 97 19.82 -1.23 2.62
C VAL A 97 20.93 -1.16 1.57
N ASN A 98 21.57 -2.30 1.32
CA ASN A 98 22.61 -2.45 0.33
C ASN A 98 21.98 -2.65 -1.06
N ILE A 99 21.81 -1.56 -1.80
CA ILE A 99 21.12 -1.60 -3.11
C ILE A 99 21.74 -2.60 -4.09
N LYS A 100 23.07 -2.79 -4.06
CA LYS A 100 23.72 -3.80 -4.91
C LYS A 100 23.23 -5.22 -4.59
N GLU A 101 23.13 -5.56 -3.31
CA GLU A 101 22.69 -6.88 -2.85
C GLU A 101 21.22 -7.15 -3.18
N VAL A 102 20.35 -6.15 -3.01
CA VAL A 102 18.93 -6.32 -3.37
C VAL A 102 18.67 -6.30 -4.88
N ASP A 103 19.53 -5.67 -5.68
CA ASP A 103 19.48 -5.76 -7.14
C ASP A 103 19.96 -7.13 -7.63
N GLU A 104 21.02 -7.67 -7.05
CA GLU A 104 21.48 -9.05 -7.30
C GLU A 104 20.38 -10.05 -6.95
N TYR A 105 19.68 -9.85 -5.82
CA TYR A 105 18.52 -10.64 -5.45
C TYR A 105 17.42 -10.56 -6.51
N LEU A 106 17.07 -9.36 -6.99
CA LEU A 106 16.06 -9.17 -8.04
C LEU A 106 16.42 -9.94 -9.32
N TRP A 107 17.64 -9.79 -9.81
CA TRP A 107 18.09 -10.49 -11.02
C TRP A 107 18.14 -12.02 -10.83
N GLN A 108 18.49 -12.50 -9.64
CA GLN A 108 18.40 -13.92 -9.31
C GLN A 108 16.96 -14.43 -9.38
N ARG A 109 15.97 -13.67 -8.87
CA ARG A 109 14.56 -14.05 -8.96
C ARG A 109 14.06 -14.08 -10.40
N PHE A 110 14.52 -13.16 -11.23
CA PHE A 110 14.21 -13.17 -12.66
C PHE A 110 14.81 -14.41 -13.35
N ALA A 111 16.08 -14.72 -13.10
CA ALA A 111 16.75 -15.90 -13.67
C ALA A 111 16.08 -17.22 -13.25
N TRP A 112 15.42 -17.26 -12.10
CA TRP A 112 14.65 -18.41 -11.62
C TRP A 112 13.18 -18.44 -12.09
N GLY A 113 12.75 -17.49 -12.91
CA GLY A 113 11.37 -17.38 -13.37
C GLY A 113 10.35 -17.09 -12.25
N GLN A 114 10.79 -16.44 -11.17
CA GLN A 114 9.95 -16.13 -10.00
C GLN A 114 9.35 -14.72 -10.04
N ILE A 115 9.85 -13.87 -10.94
CA ILE A 115 9.31 -12.55 -11.24
C ILE A 115 9.30 -12.34 -12.75
N ASP A 116 8.44 -11.46 -13.22
CA ASP A 116 8.43 -10.98 -14.60
C ASP A 116 9.73 -10.25 -14.99
N ASP A 117 9.97 -10.07 -16.29
CA ASP A 117 11.14 -9.33 -16.79
C ASP A 117 11.18 -7.89 -16.24
N PRO A 118 12.26 -7.48 -15.53
CA PRO A 118 12.39 -6.12 -15.01
C PRO A 118 12.29 -5.03 -16.09
N LYS A 119 12.50 -5.35 -17.37
CA LYS A 119 12.27 -4.42 -18.49
C LYS A 119 10.83 -3.90 -18.57
N ASN A 120 9.85 -4.66 -18.08
CA ASN A 120 8.47 -4.21 -18.03
C ASN A 120 8.29 -2.97 -17.13
N LEU A 121 9.19 -2.77 -16.15
CA LEU A 121 9.14 -1.63 -15.22
C LEU A 121 9.53 -0.30 -15.88
N THR A 122 10.24 -0.32 -17.00
CA THR A 122 10.82 0.87 -17.64
C THR A 122 9.79 1.96 -17.90
N ASP A 123 8.58 1.56 -18.29
CA ASP A 123 7.48 2.46 -18.62
C ASP A 123 6.34 2.48 -17.61
N THR A 124 6.41 1.66 -16.55
CA THR A 124 5.40 1.61 -15.50
C THR A 124 5.47 2.87 -14.62
N PRO A 125 4.43 3.71 -14.58
CA PRO A 125 4.40 4.88 -13.71
C PRO A 125 4.39 4.46 -12.23
N VAL A 126 5.31 5.01 -11.45
CA VAL A 126 5.43 4.76 -10.02
C VAL A 126 5.48 6.08 -9.24
N VAL A 127 4.72 6.15 -8.15
CA VAL A 127 4.74 7.27 -7.20
C VAL A 127 5.33 6.79 -5.87
N LEU A 128 6.40 7.46 -5.42
CA LEU A 128 6.99 7.24 -4.11
C LEU A 128 6.60 8.38 -3.18
N PHE A 129 6.07 8.06 -2.00
CA PHE A 129 5.72 9.06 -1.00
C PHE A 129 6.32 8.72 0.37
N SER A 130 6.89 9.72 1.02
CA SER A 130 7.36 9.67 2.41
C SER A 130 7.52 11.09 2.94
N GLY A 131 7.51 11.26 4.26
CA GLY A 131 7.77 12.56 4.88
C GLY A 131 8.97 12.52 5.81
N SER A 132 9.53 13.70 6.07
CA SER A 132 10.70 13.88 6.94
C SER A 132 10.44 13.54 8.41
N ASN A 133 9.18 13.39 8.81
CA ASN A 133 8.76 13.08 10.16
C ASN A 133 8.31 11.61 10.34
N ASP A 134 8.44 10.76 9.32
CA ASP A 134 8.16 9.33 9.42
C ASP A 134 9.22 8.66 10.30
N TRP A 135 8.80 8.23 11.49
CA TRP A 135 9.62 7.52 12.48
C TRP A 135 9.32 6.03 12.54
N VAL A 136 8.44 5.52 11.66
CA VAL A 136 8.12 4.09 11.56
C VAL A 136 8.90 3.46 10.42
N VAL A 137 8.89 4.11 9.25
CA VAL A 137 9.75 3.78 8.11
C VAL A 137 10.43 5.06 7.65
N TYR A 138 11.68 5.22 8.06
CA TYR A 138 12.42 6.46 7.93
C TYR A 138 12.55 6.84 6.45
N LEU A 139 12.54 8.15 6.19
CA LEU A 139 12.74 8.70 4.84
C LEU A 139 14.02 8.15 4.16
N ALA A 140 15.04 7.78 4.94
CA ALA A 140 16.21 7.08 4.43
C ALA A 140 15.83 5.86 3.58
N VAL A 141 15.00 4.94 4.10
CA VAL A 141 14.56 3.73 3.38
C VAL A 141 13.86 4.06 2.06
N MET A 142 13.02 5.09 2.04
CA MET A 142 12.31 5.50 0.83
C MET A 142 13.24 6.16 -0.20
N ARG A 143 14.30 6.84 0.24
CA ARG A 143 15.39 7.29 -0.66
C ARG A 143 16.16 6.11 -1.26
N GLU A 144 16.37 5.04 -0.50
CA GLU A 144 17.00 3.81 -0.98
C GLU A 144 16.08 3.08 -1.98
N THR A 145 14.77 3.07 -1.71
CA THR A 145 13.74 2.54 -2.63
C THR A 145 13.75 3.30 -3.96
N ALA A 146 13.82 4.64 -3.91
CA ALA A 146 13.95 5.47 -5.10
C ALA A 146 15.26 5.18 -5.86
N ARG A 147 16.37 4.96 -5.13
CA ARG A 147 17.67 4.61 -5.74
C ARG A 147 17.59 3.28 -6.47
N GLN A 148 17.00 2.25 -5.87
CA GLN A 148 16.78 0.97 -6.55
C GLN A 148 15.91 1.12 -7.80
N LEU A 149 14.73 1.76 -7.68
CA LEU A 149 13.80 1.87 -8.81
C LEU A 149 14.36 2.67 -9.99
N ARG A 150 15.25 3.65 -9.75
CA ARG A 150 15.94 4.38 -10.81
C ARG A 150 16.82 3.51 -11.71
N HIS A 151 17.20 2.31 -11.28
CA HIS A 151 17.93 1.36 -12.14
C HIS A 151 17.03 0.71 -13.19
N PHE A 152 15.71 0.70 -12.98
CA PHE A 152 14.75 -0.04 -13.82
C PHE A 152 13.69 0.85 -14.48
N ILE A 153 13.35 1.98 -13.86
CA ILE A 153 12.27 2.88 -14.26
C ILE A 153 12.85 4.19 -14.79
N ARG A 154 12.33 4.68 -15.91
CA ARG A 154 12.75 5.97 -16.47
C ARG A 154 12.38 7.13 -15.55
N PRO A 155 13.20 8.19 -15.47
CA PRO A 155 12.92 9.34 -14.60
C PRO A 155 11.53 9.95 -14.79
N GLU A 156 11.03 9.99 -16.02
CA GLU A 156 9.71 10.56 -16.35
C GLU A 156 8.54 9.72 -15.81
N ARG A 157 8.80 8.46 -15.48
CA ARG A 157 7.84 7.50 -14.95
C ARG A 157 7.95 7.32 -13.44
N LEU A 158 8.96 7.88 -12.78
CA LEU A 158 9.19 7.75 -11.35
C LEU A 158 9.00 9.09 -10.63
N GLU A 159 7.83 9.28 -10.03
CA GLU A 159 7.54 10.44 -9.19
C GLU A 159 8.05 10.23 -7.77
N VAL A 160 8.74 11.21 -7.21
CA VAL A 160 9.33 11.14 -5.87
C VAL A 160 8.88 12.33 -5.02
N VAL A 161 7.96 12.06 -4.10
CA VAL A 161 7.37 13.07 -3.21
C VAL A 161 7.88 12.89 -1.79
N PHE A 162 9.08 13.44 -1.55
CA PHE A 162 9.79 13.36 -0.26
C PHE A 162 9.94 14.72 0.44
N ASN A 163 9.53 15.81 -0.20
CA ASN A 163 9.61 17.16 0.36
C ASN A 163 8.34 17.51 1.15
N THR A 164 8.00 16.68 2.13
CA THR A 164 6.84 16.88 3.01
C THR A 164 7.23 16.68 4.47
N SER A 165 6.50 17.30 5.38
CA SER A 165 6.63 17.09 6.83
C SER A 165 5.79 15.91 7.33
N ALA A 166 5.30 15.04 6.44
CA ALA A 166 4.43 13.93 6.79
C ALA A 166 5.09 12.95 7.77
N GLY A 167 4.30 12.40 8.68
CA GLY A 167 4.66 11.22 9.47
C GLY A 167 4.43 9.93 8.67
N HIS A 168 4.10 8.85 9.37
CA HIS A 168 3.84 7.54 8.75
C HIS A 168 2.40 7.43 8.22
N VAL A 169 2.07 8.17 7.17
CA VAL A 169 0.68 8.38 6.73
C VAL A 169 0.48 8.21 5.23
N TRP A 170 -0.77 7.92 4.84
CA TRP A 170 -1.27 8.12 3.50
C TRP A 170 -1.65 9.59 3.28
N SER A 171 -1.11 10.20 2.23
CA SER A 171 -1.37 11.61 1.93
C SER A 171 -2.70 11.82 1.21
N ILE A 172 -3.45 12.82 1.65
CA ILE A 172 -4.58 13.43 0.94
C ILE A 172 -4.37 14.95 0.86
N ASP A 173 -5.23 15.64 0.11
CA ASP A 173 -5.20 17.10 -0.09
C ASP A 173 -6.44 17.82 0.49
N HIS A 174 -7.19 17.12 1.34
CA HIS A 174 -8.43 17.60 1.95
C HIS A 174 -8.60 17.00 3.34
N GLY A 175 -9.60 17.47 4.10
CA GLY A 175 -9.87 17.00 5.46
C GLY A 175 -9.15 17.80 6.55
N SER A 176 -9.58 17.60 7.79
CA SER A 176 -9.14 18.34 8.99
C SER A 176 -7.83 17.84 9.60
N CYS A 177 -7.38 16.66 9.19
CA CYS A 177 -6.14 16.06 9.69
C CYS A 177 -4.92 16.71 9.04
N TRP A 178 -4.25 17.62 9.73
CA TRP A 178 -3.08 18.33 9.20
C TRP A 178 -1.87 17.42 8.95
N CYS A 179 -1.02 17.79 8.00
CA CYS A 179 0.24 17.10 7.75
C CYS A 179 1.19 17.22 8.93
N GLY A 180 1.78 16.12 9.34
CA GLY A 180 2.76 16.12 10.41
C GLY A 180 2.92 14.76 11.05
N LYS A 181 3.42 14.76 12.27
CA LYS A 181 3.42 13.56 13.11
C LYS A 181 2.01 13.27 13.60
N CYS A 182 1.69 11.99 13.77
CA CYS A 182 0.52 11.53 14.50
C CYS A 182 0.40 12.30 15.82
N GLY A 183 -0.70 13.06 15.97
CA GLY A 183 -0.99 13.81 17.19
C GLY A 183 -1.29 12.83 18.31
N LEU A 184 -0.33 12.69 19.24
CA LEU A 184 -0.42 11.89 20.47
C LEU A 184 -0.48 10.36 20.27
N GLY A 185 0.67 9.71 20.48
CA GLY A 185 0.83 8.29 20.82
C GLY A 185 -0.37 7.34 20.64
N GLY A 186 -0.64 6.93 19.39
CA GLY A 186 -1.36 5.71 19.08
C GLY A 186 -2.88 5.81 19.04
N SER A 187 -3.45 5.55 17.86
CA SER A 187 -4.89 5.40 17.57
C SER A 187 -5.77 6.61 17.88
N THR A 188 -5.46 7.74 17.25
CA THR A 188 -6.36 8.89 17.13
C THR A 188 -6.59 9.19 15.65
N GLU A 189 -7.80 9.65 15.34
CA GLU A 189 -8.17 10.32 14.09
C GLU A 189 -6.98 11.20 13.66
N CYS A 190 -6.46 11.03 12.44
CA CYS A 190 -5.26 11.70 11.90
C CYS A 190 -3.89 11.02 12.11
N CYS A 191 -3.79 9.71 12.35
CA CYS A 191 -2.49 9.02 12.39
C CYS A 191 -2.16 8.15 11.18
N ASP A 192 -3.14 7.79 10.34
CA ASP A 192 -2.93 6.94 9.16
C ASP A 192 -3.18 7.67 7.84
N VAL A 193 -4.00 8.72 7.84
CA VAL A 193 -4.36 9.51 6.65
C VAL A 193 -4.36 10.99 7.02
N ASN A 194 -3.57 11.82 6.32
CA ASN A 194 -3.45 13.25 6.61
C ASN A 194 -3.54 14.10 5.34
N ASN A 195 -4.13 15.28 5.49
CA ASN A 195 -4.04 16.38 4.56
C ASN A 195 -2.60 16.94 4.52
N CYS A 196 -1.81 16.41 3.60
CA CYS A 196 -0.46 16.86 3.30
C CYS A 196 -0.39 17.75 2.06
N GLY A 197 -1.54 18.26 1.60
CA GLY A 197 -1.64 19.07 0.39
C GLY A 197 -1.26 18.30 -0.89
N TYR A 198 -1.24 16.96 -0.82
CA TYR A 198 -0.84 16.10 -1.93
C TYR A 198 -1.84 14.97 -2.12
N ASP A 199 -2.55 15.01 -3.24
CA ASP A 199 -3.50 13.99 -3.69
C ASP A 199 -2.75 12.77 -4.24
N LEU A 200 -2.19 11.97 -3.33
CA LEU A 200 -1.39 10.79 -3.68
C LEU A 200 -2.19 9.79 -4.52
N SER A 201 -3.42 9.47 -4.10
CA SER A 201 -4.27 8.51 -4.80
C SER A 201 -4.61 9.00 -6.20
N GLY A 202 -5.03 10.27 -6.33
CA GLY A 202 -5.31 10.83 -7.65
C GLY A 202 -4.08 10.97 -8.52
N ASP A 203 -2.90 11.25 -7.97
CA ASP A 203 -1.67 11.33 -8.76
C ASP A 203 -1.27 9.98 -9.35
N LEU A 204 -1.28 8.92 -8.52
CA LEU A 204 -1.10 7.55 -9.01
C LEU A 204 -2.08 7.25 -10.14
N LEU A 205 -3.39 7.45 -9.89
CA LEU A 205 -4.42 7.12 -10.86
C LEU A 205 -4.20 7.90 -12.16
N ARG A 206 -3.94 9.21 -12.11
CA ARG A 206 -3.70 10.04 -13.31
C ARG A 206 -2.50 9.55 -14.11
N ARG A 207 -1.40 9.20 -13.44
CA ARG A 207 -0.20 8.68 -14.11
C ARG A 207 -0.43 7.31 -14.76
N THR A 208 -1.18 6.43 -14.10
CA THR A 208 -1.50 5.09 -14.62
C THR A 208 -2.54 5.14 -15.75
N TYR A 209 -3.60 5.93 -15.57
CA TYR A 209 -4.81 5.82 -16.40
C TYR A 209 -5.03 6.97 -17.38
N GLY A 210 -4.32 8.09 -17.21
CA GLY A 210 -4.35 9.25 -18.09
C GLY A 210 -5.70 9.97 -18.10
N ALA A 211 -6.00 10.62 -19.23
CA ALA A 211 -7.21 11.43 -19.45
C ALA A 211 -8.54 10.66 -19.35
N ALA A 212 -8.49 9.33 -19.25
CA ALA A 212 -9.68 8.50 -19.07
C ALA A 212 -10.30 8.60 -17.67
N LEU A 213 -9.67 9.30 -16.72
CA LEU A 213 -10.22 9.47 -15.38
C LEU A 213 -11.24 10.58 -15.29
N ARG A 214 -12.41 10.26 -14.71
CA ARG A 214 -13.39 11.27 -14.34
C ARG A 214 -12.90 12.08 -13.12
N PRO A 215 -13.38 13.32 -12.95
CA PRO A 215 -13.12 14.11 -11.77
C PRO A 215 -13.54 13.40 -10.47
N ARG A 216 -12.94 13.79 -9.34
CA ARG A 216 -13.32 13.27 -8.03
C ARG A 216 -14.80 13.53 -7.76
N ALA A 217 -15.50 12.51 -7.27
CA ALA A 217 -16.89 12.63 -6.85
C ALA A 217 -17.03 12.23 -5.38
N ARG A 218 -18.15 12.60 -4.76
CA ARG A 218 -18.50 12.11 -3.43
C ARG A 218 -18.81 10.62 -3.52
N ALA A 219 -18.09 9.82 -2.75
CA ALA A 219 -18.31 8.38 -2.76
C ALA A 219 -19.68 8.02 -2.17
N ARG A 220 -20.32 7.02 -2.77
CA ARG A 220 -21.49 6.35 -2.20
C ARG A 220 -20.98 5.27 -1.24
N ARG A 221 -21.54 5.19 -0.03
CA ARG A 221 -21.14 4.24 1.03
C ARG A 221 -21.62 2.80 0.75
N ARG A 222 -21.27 2.24 -0.42
CA ARG A 222 -21.51 0.83 -0.75
C ARG A 222 -20.20 0.07 -0.71
N LEU A 223 -19.88 -0.44 0.48
CA LEU A 223 -18.75 -1.32 0.72
C LEU A 223 -19.23 -2.77 0.57
N TYR A 224 -18.57 -3.54 -0.29
CA TYR A 224 -18.83 -4.97 -0.45
C TYR A 224 -17.73 -5.77 0.22
N TRP A 225 -18.12 -6.77 1.00
CA TRP A 225 -17.18 -7.73 1.56
C TRP A 225 -16.95 -8.86 0.56
N VAL A 226 -15.69 -9.17 0.28
CA VAL A 226 -15.31 -10.33 -0.54
C VAL A 226 -14.64 -11.34 0.37
N ASN A 227 -15.18 -12.57 0.38
CA ASN A 227 -14.58 -13.67 1.12
C ASN A 227 -13.27 -14.09 0.43
N GLN A 228 -12.14 -13.97 1.14
CA GLN A 228 -10.83 -14.31 0.60
C GLN A 228 -10.36 -15.72 0.95
N TRP A 229 -11.10 -16.48 1.75
CA TRP A 229 -10.70 -17.81 2.22
C TRP A 229 -10.40 -18.76 1.07
N GLY A 230 -11.14 -18.67 -0.04
CA GLY A 230 -10.90 -19.47 -1.24
C GLY A 230 -9.54 -19.24 -1.91
N TYR A 231 -8.92 -18.07 -1.72
CA TYR A 231 -7.68 -17.67 -2.37
C TYR A 231 -6.43 -17.85 -1.49
N LEU A 232 -6.60 -18.12 -0.19
CA LEU A 232 -5.49 -18.43 0.71
C LEU A 232 -5.06 -19.89 0.51
N ASN A 233 -3.75 -20.16 0.42
CA ASN A 233 -3.27 -21.54 0.49
C ASN A 233 -3.40 -22.10 1.92
N GLU A 234 -3.27 -23.41 2.08
CA GLU A 234 -3.48 -24.09 3.37
C GLU A 234 -2.59 -23.54 4.50
N VAL A 235 -1.35 -23.16 4.18
CA VAL A 235 -0.40 -22.58 5.14
C VAL A 235 -0.85 -21.20 5.63
N LEU A 236 -1.35 -20.36 4.72
CA LEU A 236 -1.88 -19.04 5.05
C LEU A 236 -3.21 -19.13 5.80
N ARG A 237 -4.06 -20.12 5.48
CA ARG A 237 -5.31 -20.40 6.23
C ARG A 237 -5.00 -20.75 7.69
N ARG A 238 -4.07 -21.66 7.94
CA ARG A 238 -3.66 -22.05 9.31
C ARG A 238 -3.07 -20.90 10.12
N ARG A 239 -2.29 -20.00 9.50
CA ARG A 239 -1.77 -18.79 10.16
C ARG A 239 -2.88 -17.78 10.49
N SER A 240 -3.86 -17.63 9.61
CA SER A 240 -5.04 -16.77 9.81
C SER A 240 -5.98 -17.26 10.91
N ASP A 241 -5.98 -18.56 11.25
CA ASP A 241 -6.73 -19.07 12.41
C ASP A 241 -5.98 -18.83 13.73
N SER A 242 -4.65 -18.89 13.72
CA SER A 242 -3.81 -18.72 14.91
C SER A 242 -3.54 -17.26 15.32
N SER A 243 -3.84 -16.31 14.43
CA SER A 243 -3.73 -14.87 14.67
C SER A 243 -5.04 -14.25 14.22
N THR A 244 -5.66 -13.37 15.00
CA THR A 244 -6.98 -12.75 14.73
C THR A 244 -6.98 -11.78 13.52
N ALA A 245 -6.27 -12.11 12.45
CA ALA A 245 -6.22 -11.38 11.20
C ALA A 245 -7.31 -11.92 10.26
N GLU A 246 -8.55 -11.45 10.43
CA GLU A 246 -9.51 -11.55 9.34
C GLU A 246 -9.03 -10.63 8.21
N ILE A 247 -8.51 -11.20 7.12
CA ILE A 247 -8.17 -10.44 5.92
C ILE A 247 -9.49 -10.16 5.20
N HIS A 248 -9.98 -8.94 5.33
CA HIS A 248 -11.20 -8.50 4.68
C HIS A 248 -10.88 -7.54 3.54
N THR A 249 -11.28 -7.91 2.33
CA THR A 249 -11.25 -6.97 1.19
C THR A 249 -12.59 -6.25 1.11
N ALA A 250 -12.54 -4.92 1.13
CA ALA A 250 -13.69 -4.08 0.82
C ALA A 250 -13.59 -3.65 -0.65
N VAL A 251 -14.47 -4.15 -1.50
CA VAL A 251 -14.63 -3.66 -2.87
C VAL A 251 -15.59 -2.47 -2.84
N LEU A 252 -15.19 -1.34 -3.43
CA LEU A 252 -16.08 -0.21 -3.69
C LEU A 252 -16.57 -0.30 -5.14
N GLN A 253 -17.88 -0.37 -5.34
CA GLN A 253 -18.52 -0.29 -6.65
C GLN A 253 -19.59 0.80 -6.65
N SER A 254 -19.55 1.68 -7.66
CA SER A 254 -20.69 2.54 -8.00
C SER A 254 -21.70 1.71 -8.80
N ALA A 255 -22.72 1.18 -8.14
CA ALA A 255 -23.89 0.65 -8.83
C ALA A 255 -25.16 1.13 -8.13
N GLU A 256 -26.24 1.28 -8.89
CA GLU A 256 -27.55 1.73 -8.46
C GLU A 256 -28.36 0.64 -7.76
N THR A 257 -29.20 1.06 -6.81
CA THR A 257 -30.26 0.33 -6.07
C THR A 257 -29.90 -0.87 -5.16
N GLN A 258 -30.70 -1.02 -4.08
CA GLN A 258 -30.80 -2.12 -3.08
C GLN A 258 -29.97 -2.02 -1.75
N PRO A 259 -30.45 -2.59 -0.62
CA PRO A 259 -30.76 -1.85 0.61
C PRO A 259 -29.70 -1.82 1.72
N ARG A 260 -29.92 -0.88 2.64
CA ARG A 260 -29.04 -0.36 3.70
C ARG A 260 -28.81 -1.31 4.86
N TYR A 261 -27.56 -1.35 5.36
CA TYR A 261 -27.25 -1.40 6.79
C TYR A 261 -26.03 -0.52 7.09
N SER A 262 -26.16 0.36 8.10
CA SER A 262 -25.13 1.30 8.54
C SER A 262 -24.45 0.84 9.82
N ARG A 263 -23.13 1.07 9.96
CA ARG A 263 -22.55 2.08 10.88
C ARG A 263 -21.03 2.12 10.71
N ASP A 264 -20.54 3.36 10.65
CA ASP A 264 -19.18 3.87 10.82
C ASP A 264 -18.06 3.33 9.90
N ALA A 265 -17.83 4.07 8.80
CA ALA A 265 -16.66 3.94 7.94
C ALA A 265 -16.17 5.33 7.51
N ALA A 266 -14.85 5.51 7.54
CA ALA A 266 -14.15 6.65 6.97
C ALA A 266 -14.46 6.79 5.47
N GLU A 267 -14.62 8.03 5.01
CA GLU A 267 -14.92 8.35 3.62
C GLU A 267 -13.71 8.08 2.71
N ILE A 268 -13.91 7.32 1.64
CA ILE A 268 -12.92 7.10 0.59
C ILE A 268 -13.55 7.50 -0.73
N HIS A 269 -12.96 8.47 -1.43
CA HIS A 269 -13.35 8.91 -2.76
C HIS A 269 -12.93 7.89 -3.82
N THR A 270 -13.87 7.39 -4.63
CA THR A 270 -13.58 6.55 -5.80
C THR A 270 -14.02 7.26 -7.09
N ALA A 271 -13.14 7.24 -8.09
CA ALA A 271 -13.45 7.66 -9.45
C ALA A 271 -14.11 6.49 -10.19
N VAL A 272 -15.21 6.81 -10.89
CA VAL A 272 -15.81 5.98 -11.94
C VAL A 272 -15.14 6.31 -13.26
#